data_AF-A0A953FA30-F1
#
_entry.id   AF-A0A953FA30-F1
#
_cell.length_a   1.000
_cell.length_b   1.000
_cell.length_c   1.000
_cell.angle_alpha   90.00
_cell.angle_beta   90.00
_cell.angle_gamma   90.00
#
_symmetry.space_group_name_H-M   'P 1'
#
loop_
_entity.id
_entity.type
_entity.pdbx_description
1 polymer ?
#
loop_
_entity_poly.entity_id
_entity_poly.type
_entity_poly.pdbx_seq_one_letter_code
_entity_poly.pdbx_strand_id
1 'polypeptide(L)'
;MNPHAHKKPLLSEDLTAVALALTFIITTAAGGRIAVPSLGWDTSPDVLLTRTNLIALLKNFLMLYATGWLATVLLGRSGRRFVVVFPPLFLLATLAFVLAGNSTVKAYNFEAVIFSLLLGLLLGNVFRIPEWIRNTLATELFVKIGLVILGTSILFTDLLKAGSLGLIQALVVVVSVWYVAFWVARRFRLDEELSLMLASAVSICGVSAAIATAGAIKGDSKKLSYVISIVLITAVPMMLIMPYAAHWLGLTPAQTGAWLGGTIDTTGAVLAAGSMAGEEALQVSTIVKFSQNVLLGLAAFGISIYWTYTHREGVEKPTVSVIWSRFPKFVLGFIAASLLFSFGVSEATQLAAKEGLKHIQNFWFVLAFVCIGLETRFSDLFGNDSWKPLGAFLLAQAFNIAITLLLAVLLFA
;
A
#
# COMPACT_ATOMS: atom_id res chain seq x y z
N MET A 1 -19.60 -29.68 -7.50
CA MET A 1 -19.70 -28.34 -6.86
C MET A 1 -18.37 -27.64 -7.07
N ASN A 2 -18.36 -26.50 -7.76
CA ASN A 2 -17.14 -25.77 -8.07
C ASN A 2 -16.52 -25.20 -6.76
N PRO A 3 -15.34 -25.66 -6.30
CA PRO A 3 -14.75 -25.22 -5.02
C PRO A 3 -14.32 -23.75 -5.00
N HIS A 4 -14.42 -23.06 -6.14
CA HIS A 4 -13.95 -21.69 -6.37
C HIS A 4 -15.07 -20.67 -6.57
N ALA A 5 -16.34 -21.04 -6.34
CA ALA A 5 -17.44 -20.08 -6.37
C ALA A 5 -17.37 -19.16 -5.15
N HIS A 6 -16.64 -18.05 -5.27
CA HIS A 6 -16.70 -16.94 -4.32
C HIS A 6 -18.15 -16.48 -4.21
N LYS A 7 -18.68 -16.41 -2.98
CA LYS A 7 -19.99 -15.79 -2.74
C LYS A 7 -19.89 -14.32 -3.13
N LYS A 8 -20.97 -13.73 -3.67
CA LYS A 8 -21.01 -12.29 -3.94
C LYS A 8 -20.62 -11.54 -2.66
N PRO A 9 -19.65 -10.62 -2.72
CA PRO A 9 -19.21 -9.88 -1.54
C PRO A 9 -20.36 -9.00 -1.03
N LEU A 10 -20.48 -8.87 0.30
CA LEU A 10 -21.46 -8.00 0.96
C LEU A 10 -21.05 -6.52 0.84
N LEU A 11 -19.75 -6.25 0.91
CA LEU A 11 -19.14 -4.92 0.78
C LEU A 11 -17.92 -4.98 -0.15
N SER A 12 -17.57 -3.84 -0.75
CA SER A 12 -16.28 -3.72 -1.44
C SER A 12 -15.12 -3.78 -0.44
N GLU A 13 -13.92 -4.09 -0.92
CA GLU A 13 -12.73 -4.18 -0.08
C GLU A 13 -12.43 -2.85 0.64
N ASP A 14 -12.52 -1.74 -0.08
CA ASP A 14 -12.34 -0.41 0.49
C ASP A 14 -13.36 -0.10 1.60
N LEU A 15 -14.65 -0.38 1.38
CA LEU A 15 -15.69 -0.13 2.39
C LEU A 15 -15.52 -1.04 3.61
N THR A 16 -15.09 -2.29 3.38
CA THR A 16 -14.76 -3.22 4.45
C THR A 16 -13.60 -2.67 5.29
N ALA A 17 -12.52 -2.20 4.64
CA ALA A 17 -11.39 -1.60 5.33
C ALA A 17 -11.79 -0.37 6.16
N VAL A 18 -12.59 0.53 5.58
CA VAL A 18 -13.10 1.73 6.26
C VAL A 18 -13.96 1.36 7.47
N ALA A 19 -14.92 0.45 7.29
CA ALA A 19 -15.80 0.04 8.38
C ALA A 19 -15.00 -0.54 9.56
N LEU A 20 -14.05 -1.44 9.28
CA LEU A 20 -13.23 -2.07 10.33
C LEU A 20 -12.28 -1.07 10.99
N ALA A 21 -11.64 -0.19 10.24
CA ALA A 21 -10.80 0.87 10.81
C ALA A 21 -11.61 1.81 11.71
N LEU A 22 -12.81 2.22 11.28
CA LEU A 22 -13.70 3.05 12.09
C LEU A 22 -14.11 2.37 13.40
N THR A 23 -14.24 1.03 13.43
CA THR A 23 -14.49 0.34 14.72
C THR A 23 -13.34 0.54 15.72
N PHE A 24 -12.08 0.47 15.30
CA PHE A 24 -10.94 0.76 16.19
C PHE A 24 -10.93 2.22 16.64
N ILE A 25 -11.19 3.14 15.72
CA ILE A 25 -11.18 4.58 15.97
C ILE A 25 -12.27 4.94 16.98
N ILE A 26 -13.51 4.50 16.74
CA ILE A 26 -14.67 4.81 17.60
C ILE A 26 -14.52 4.15 18.97
N THR A 27 -14.09 2.88 19.03
CA THR A 27 -13.91 2.19 20.32
C THR A 27 -12.82 2.83 21.17
N THR A 28 -11.72 3.27 20.56
CA THR A 28 -10.64 3.96 21.29
C THR A 28 -11.09 5.37 21.69
N ALA A 29 -11.79 6.10 20.82
CA ALA A 29 -12.36 7.42 21.14
C ALA A 29 -13.42 7.36 22.26
N ALA A 30 -14.12 6.23 22.40
CA ALA A 30 -15.06 5.97 23.49
C ALA A 30 -14.38 5.53 24.81
N GLY A 31 -13.05 5.56 24.89
CA GLY A 31 -12.27 5.21 26.09
C GLY A 31 -11.76 3.76 26.14
N GLY A 32 -11.96 2.98 25.07
CA GLY A 32 -11.33 1.67 24.93
C GLY A 32 -9.80 1.78 24.88
N ARG A 33 -9.10 0.86 25.58
CA ARG A 33 -7.63 0.83 25.59
C ARG A 33 -7.11 -0.37 24.81
N ILE A 34 -6.24 -0.09 23.85
CA ILE A 34 -5.50 -1.10 23.09
C ILE A 34 -4.26 -1.48 23.90
N ALA A 35 -4.03 -2.78 24.06
CA ALA A 35 -2.86 -3.29 24.78
C ALA A 35 -1.59 -3.19 23.91
N VAL A 36 -0.64 -2.35 24.30
CA VAL A 36 0.65 -2.18 23.61
C VAL A 36 1.71 -3.01 24.36
N PRO A 37 2.30 -4.05 23.73
CA PRO A 37 3.39 -4.82 24.33
C PRO A 37 4.71 -4.04 24.28
N SER A 38 5.52 -4.14 25.32
CA SER A 38 6.87 -3.58 25.34
C SER A 38 7.86 -4.60 24.79
N LEU A 39 8.17 -4.49 23.50
CA LEU A 39 9.04 -5.43 22.78
C LEU A 39 10.48 -4.91 22.63
N GLY A 40 10.87 -3.87 23.37
CA GLY A 40 12.24 -3.34 23.34
C GLY A 40 13.22 -4.21 24.15
N TRP A 41 14.42 -4.44 23.62
CA TRP A 41 15.47 -5.21 24.31
C TRP A 41 16.88 -4.81 23.85
N ASP A 42 17.88 -5.04 24.71
CA ASP A 42 19.29 -4.72 24.44
C ASP A 42 20.11 -5.97 24.09
N THR A 43 20.51 -6.74 25.10
CA THR A 43 21.36 -7.94 24.96
C THR A 43 20.59 -9.24 25.16
N SER A 44 19.59 -9.28 26.05
CA SER A 44 18.72 -10.46 26.23
C SER A 44 17.24 -10.14 25.96
N PRO A 45 16.51 -11.06 25.31
CA PRO A 45 15.08 -10.91 25.03
C PRO A 45 14.17 -11.25 26.24
N ASP A 46 14.68 -11.24 27.47
CA ASP A 46 13.95 -11.75 28.64
C ASP A 46 12.67 -10.94 28.93
N VAL A 47 12.67 -9.65 28.60
CA VAL A 47 11.51 -8.76 28.69
C VAL A 47 10.36 -9.24 27.80
N LEU A 48 10.64 -9.94 26.71
CA LEU A 48 9.64 -10.39 25.73
C LEU A 48 8.67 -11.44 26.30
N LEU A 49 9.16 -12.32 27.17
CA LEU A 49 8.38 -13.44 27.74
C LEU A 49 7.67 -13.09 29.05
N THR A 50 7.63 -11.81 29.42
CA THR A 50 6.90 -11.37 30.61
C THR A 50 5.39 -11.61 30.45
N ARG A 51 4.71 -11.95 31.56
CA ARG A 51 3.26 -12.20 31.57
C ARG A 51 2.47 -11.04 30.95
N THR A 52 2.86 -9.81 31.22
CA THR A 52 2.21 -8.60 30.68
C THR A 52 2.28 -8.55 29.16
N ASN A 53 3.47 -8.81 28.58
CA ASN A 53 3.66 -8.83 27.13
C ASN A 53 2.90 -9.97 26.47
N LEU A 54 2.91 -11.17 27.06
CA LEU A 54 2.15 -12.32 26.55
C LEU A 54 0.64 -12.05 26.54
N ILE A 55 0.10 -11.42 27.59
CA ILE A 55 -1.32 -11.02 27.64
C ILE A 55 -1.62 -9.94 26.57
N ALA A 56 -0.75 -8.95 26.41
CA ALA A 56 -0.92 -7.91 25.40
C ALA A 56 -0.88 -8.49 23.96
N LEU A 57 0.08 -9.37 23.68
CA LEU A 57 0.16 -10.09 22.40
C LEU A 57 -1.06 -10.97 22.16
N LEU A 58 -1.55 -11.68 23.17
CA LEU A 58 -2.77 -12.49 23.05
C LEU A 58 -4.00 -11.61 22.76
N LYS A 59 -4.15 -10.46 23.44
CA LYS A 59 -5.23 -9.51 23.17
C LYS A 59 -5.16 -8.98 21.73
N ASN A 60 -3.96 -8.61 21.27
CA ASN A 60 -3.75 -8.15 19.89
C ASN A 60 -4.03 -9.26 18.88
N PHE A 61 -3.59 -10.50 19.15
CA PHE A 61 -3.89 -11.66 18.31
C PHE A 61 -5.40 -11.86 18.18
N LEU A 62 -6.12 -11.97 19.29
CA LEU A 62 -7.57 -12.22 19.27
C LEU A 62 -8.33 -11.11 18.54
N MET A 63 -7.95 -9.86 18.80
CA MET A 63 -8.57 -8.70 18.18
C MET A 63 -8.35 -8.66 16.67
N LEU A 64 -7.10 -8.74 16.21
CA LEU A 64 -6.78 -8.69 14.77
C LEU A 64 -7.28 -9.94 14.03
N TYR A 65 -7.25 -11.10 14.69
CA TYR A 65 -7.80 -12.35 14.16
C TYR A 65 -9.31 -12.24 13.95
N ALA A 66 -10.05 -11.72 14.94
CA ALA A 66 -11.49 -11.50 14.82
C ALA A 66 -11.82 -10.48 13.71
N THR A 67 -11.10 -9.36 13.67
CA THR A 67 -11.28 -8.33 12.65
C THR A 67 -10.99 -8.86 11.25
N GLY A 68 -9.86 -9.55 11.06
CA GLY A 68 -9.49 -10.11 9.78
C GLY A 68 -10.45 -11.22 9.32
N TRP A 69 -10.89 -12.08 10.25
CA TRP A 69 -11.89 -13.11 9.95
C TRP A 69 -13.20 -12.47 9.50
N LEU A 70 -13.71 -11.48 10.24
CA LEU A 70 -14.90 -10.72 9.87
C LEU A 70 -14.75 -10.09 8.48
N ALA A 71 -13.58 -9.51 8.19
CA ALA A 71 -13.30 -8.95 6.87
C ALA A 71 -13.42 -9.99 5.76
N THR A 72 -12.85 -11.19 5.95
CA THR A 72 -12.96 -12.26 4.95
C THR A 72 -14.40 -12.71 4.72
N VAL A 73 -15.22 -12.73 5.77
CA VAL A 73 -16.65 -13.04 5.68
C VAL A 73 -17.41 -11.97 4.89
N LEU A 74 -17.16 -10.68 5.18
CA LEU A 74 -17.76 -9.54 4.47
C LEU A 74 -17.38 -9.53 2.97
N LEU A 75 -16.18 -9.97 2.64
CA LEU A 75 -15.70 -10.08 1.25
C LEU A 75 -16.14 -11.36 0.54
N GLY A 76 -16.94 -12.22 1.18
CA GLY A 76 -17.36 -13.50 0.58
C GLY A 76 -16.22 -14.50 0.37
N ARG A 77 -15.07 -14.29 1.03
CA ARG A 77 -13.91 -15.20 1.00
C ARG A 77 -14.07 -16.31 2.04
N SER A 78 -13.26 -17.36 1.92
CA SER A 78 -13.37 -18.52 2.82
C SER A 78 -12.76 -18.23 4.20
N GLY A 79 -13.61 -17.89 5.17
CA GLY A 79 -13.16 -17.66 6.56
C GLY A 79 -12.42 -18.85 7.18
N ARG A 80 -12.72 -20.10 6.76
CA ARG A 80 -12.00 -21.30 7.22
C ARG A 80 -10.52 -21.30 6.85
N ARG A 81 -10.15 -20.82 5.66
CA ARG A 81 -8.73 -20.73 5.26
C ARG A 81 -8.03 -19.63 6.04
N PHE A 82 -8.71 -18.50 6.27
CA PHE A 82 -8.17 -17.39 7.05
C PHE A 82 -7.79 -17.80 8.48
N VAL A 83 -8.65 -18.59 9.13
CA VAL A 83 -8.41 -19.17 10.47
C VAL A 83 -7.07 -19.91 10.55
N VAL A 84 -6.69 -20.62 9.50
CA VAL A 84 -5.43 -21.40 9.45
C VAL A 84 -4.23 -20.54 9.07
N VAL A 85 -4.42 -19.56 8.17
CA VAL A 85 -3.33 -18.75 7.61
C VAL A 85 -2.94 -17.60 8.55
N PHE A 86 -3.87 -17.04 9.31
CA PHE A 86 -3.58 -15.87 10.13
C PHE A 86 -2.60 -16.12 11.29
N PRO A 87 -2.67 -17.23 12.06
CA PRO A 87 -1.72 -17.47 13.15
C PRO A 87 -0.24 -17.44 12.74
N PRO A 88 0.22 -18.13 11.67
CA PRO A 88 1.62 -18.01 11.25
C PRO A 88 1.96 -16.60 10.75
N LEU A 89 1.04 -15.89 10.08
CA LEU A 89 1.27 -14.49 9.70
C LEU A 89 1.48 -13.59 10.93
N PHE A 90 0.66 -13.76 11.98
CA PHE A 90 0.78 -13.01 13.22
C PHE A 90 2.11 -13.30 13.94
N LEU A 91 2.57 -14.55 13.91
CA LEU A 91 3.87 -14.91 14.48
C LEU A 91 5.02 -14.25 13.74
N LEU A 92 4.98 -14.21 12.40
CA LEU A 92 5.98 -13.50 11.60
C LEU A 92 5.95 -11.99 11.86
N ALA A 93 4.76 -11.40 11.97
CA ALA A 93 4.61 -9.99 12.35
C ALA A 93 5.18 -9.70 13.74
N THR A 94 4.90 -10.57 14.72
CA THR A 94 5.44 -10.45 16.08
C THR A 94 6.96 -10.58 16.08
N LEU A 95 7.51 -11.53 15.31
CA LEU A 95 8.95 -11.68 15.15
C LEU A 95 9.58 -10.42 14.54
N ALA A 96 8.94 -9.81 13.54
CA ALA A 96 9.41 -8.55 12.95
C ALA A 96 9.44 -7.41 13.98
N PHE A 97 8.41 -7.29 14.83
CA PHE A 97 8.39 -6.32 15.93
C PHE A 97 9.49 -6.59 16.96
N VAL A 98 9.74 -7.86 17.29
CA VAL A 98 10.81 -8.25 18.21
C VAL A 98 12.17 -7.87 17.64
N LEU A 99 12.43 -8.16 16.37
CA LEU A 99 13.70 -7.80 15.71
C LEU A 99 13.91 -6.27 15.68
N ALA A 100 12.87 -5.51 15.32
CA ALA A 100 12.90 -4.05 15.36
C ALA A 100 12.95 -3.46 16.78
N GLY A 101 12.61 -4.26 17.79
CA GLY A 101 12.68 -3.88 19.20
C GLY A 101 14.11 -3.74 19.74
N ASN A 102 15.09 -4.36 19.08
CA ASN A 102 16.49 -4.35 19.50
C ASN A 102 17.08 -2.93 19.47
N SER A 103 17.82 -2.53 20.50
CA SER A 103 18.39 -1.16 20.58
C SER A 103 19.41 -0.83 19.50
N THR A 104 20.21 -1.80 19.06
CA THR A 104 21.15 -1.61 17.93
C THR A 104 20.39 -1.38 16.64
N VAL A 105 19.34 -2.16 16.40
CA VAL A 105 18.47 -2.05 15.23
C VAL A 105 17.74 -0.70 15.20
N LYS A 106 17.23 -0.25 16.35
CA LYS A 106 16.64 1.10 16.49
C LYS A 106 17.64 2.21 16.21
N ALA A 107 18.90 2.05 16.59
CA ALA A 107 19.94 3.05 16.31
C ALA A 107 20.17 3.24 14.79
N TYR A 108 19.93 2.21 13.98
CA TYR A 108 19.98 2.28 12.52
C TYR A 108 18.63 2.69 11.87
N ASN A 109 17.62 3.06 12.66
CA ASN A 109 16.26 3.39 12.20
C ASN A 109 15.59 2.28 11.38
N PHE A 110 15.91 1.01 11.65
CA PHE A 110 15.24 -0.10 11.01
C PHE A 110 13.92 -0.40 11.70
N GLU A 111 12.82 -0.12 11.00
CA GLU A 111 11.48 -0.37 11.50
C GLU A 111 11.01 -1.82 11.30
N ALA A 112 9.99 -2.24 12.06
CA ALA A 112 9.38 -3.57 11.98
C ALA A 112 8.88 -3.92 10.56
N VAL A 113 8.51 -2.89 9.80
CA VAL A 113 8.08 -2.98 8.40
C VAL A 113 9.17 -3.57 7.48
N ILE A 114 10.45 -3.25 7.72
CA ILE A 114 11.56 -3.80 6.93
C ILE A 114 11.68 -5.29 7.22
N PHE A 115 11.72 -5.66 8.51
CA PHE A 115 11.87 -7.05 8.92
C PHE A 115 10.70 -7.91 8.46
N SER A 116 9.48 -7.40 8.50
CA SER A 116 8.31 -8.16 8.05
C SER A 116 8.36 -8.46 6.56
N LEU A 117 8.77 -7.49 5.73
CA LEU A 117 8.99 -7.73 4.31
C LEU A 117 10.12 -8.73 4.08
N LEU A 118 11.29 -8.54 4.73
CA LEU A 118 12.44 -9.43 4.55
C LEU A 118 12.12 -10.87 4.95
N LEU A 119 11.43 -11.07 6.06
CA LEU A 119 10.95 -12.39 6.49
C LEU A 119 9.96 -12.98 5.48
N GLY A 120 9.03 -12.17 4.97
CA GLY A 120 8.10 -12.57 3.92
C GLY A 120 8.82 -12.99 2.63
N LEU A 121 9.77 -12.18 2.14
CA LEU A 121 10.55 -12.43 0.93
C LEU A 121 11.40 -13.70 1.07
N LEU A 122 12.07 -13.84 2.21
CA LEU A 122 12.87 -15.03 2.53
C LEU A 122 11.99 -16.28 2.45
N LEU A 123 10.86 -16.30 3.16
CA LEU A 123 9.98 -17.46 3.17
C LEU A 123 9.30 -17.71 1.82
N GLY A 124 8.87 -16.66 1.12
CA GLY A 124 8.17 -16.73 -0.16
C GLY A 124 9.04 -17.22 -1.32
N ASN A 125 10.36 -17.02 -1.22
CA ASN A 125 11.33 -17.45 -2.24
C ASN A 125 12.09 -18.73 -1.85
N VAL A 126 12.23 -19.04 -0.55
CA VAL A 126 12.79 -20.33 -0.07
C VAL A 126 11.75 -21.45 -0.14
N PHE A 127 10.50 -21.16 0.24
CA PHE A 127 9.43 -22.16 0.26
C PHE A 127 8.41 -21.90 -0.84
N ARG A 128 7.94 -22.97 -1.49
CA ARG A 128 6.83 -22.87 -2.44
C ARG A 128 5.52 -22.73 -1.68
N ILE A 129 5.12 -21.49 -1.41
CA ILE A 129 3.84 -21.18 -0.75
C ILE A 129 2.67 -21.69 -1.62
N PRO A 130 1.82 -22.60 -1.09
CA PRO A 130 0.65 -23.10 -1.80
C PRO A 130 -0.29 -21.98 -2.24
N GLU A 131 -0.91 -22.14 -3.41
CA GLU A 131 -1.78 -21.13 -4.01
C GLU A 131 -2.99 -20.77 -3.13
N TRP A 132 -3.53 -21.75 -2.39
CA TRP A 132 -4.64 -21.50 -1.46
C TRP A 132 -4.26 -20.57 -0.29
N ILE A 133 -2.98 -20.57 0.13
CA ILE A 133 -2.47 -19.63 1.14
C ILE A 133 -2.36 -18.26 0.51
N ARG A 134 -1.73 -18.14 -0.67
CA ARG A 134 -1.60 -16.88 -1.42
C ARG A 134 -2.96 -16.21 -1.62
N ASN A 135 -3.96 -16.96 -2.06
CA ASN A 135 -5.32 -16.45 -2.28
C ASN A 135 -6.06 -16.05 -0.98
N THR A 136 -5.51 -16.39 0.19
CA THR A 136 -6.05 -16.02 1.51
C THR A 136 -5.36 -14.78 2.07
N LEU A 137 -4.17 -14.42 1.58
CA LEU A 137 -3.46 -13.21 1.98
C LEU A 137 -4.30 -11.99 1.60
N ALA A 138 -4.50 -11.09 2.55
CA ALA A 138 -5.36 -9.92 2.40
C ALA A 138 -4.52 -8.65 2.42
N THR A 139 -3.43 -8.66 1.64
CA THR A 139 -2.42 -7.59 1.56
C THR A 139 -3.04 -6.21 1.45
N GLU A 140 -3.85 -5.96 0.42
CA GLU A 140 -4.47 -4.66 0.19
C GLU A 140 -5.42 -4.24 1.31
N LEU A 141 -6.22 -5.18 1.82
CA LEU A 141 -7.15 -4.93 2.92
C LEU A 141 -6.39 -4.47 4.17
N PHE A 142 -5.31 -5.17 4.53
CA PHE A 142 -4.50 -4.83 5.71
C PHE A 142 -3.87 -3.44 5.57
N VAL A 143 -3.29 -3.12 4.41
CA VAL A 143 -2.78 -1.77 4.12
C VAL A 143 -3.89 -0.73 4.27
N LYS A 144 -5.06 -0.95 3.68
CA LYS A 144 -6.18 0.00 3.70
C LYS A 144 -6.71 0.24 5.12
N ILE A 145 -6.80 -0.79 5.97
CA ILE A 145 -7.20 -0.62 7.38
C ILE A 145 -6.18 0.26 8.11
N GLY A 146 -4.88 -0.05 8.00
CA GLY A 146 -3.82 0.74 8.62
C GLY A 146 -3.84 2.20 8.15
N LEU A 147 -4.05 2.43 6.85
CA LEU A 147 -4.17 3.76 6.27
C LEU A 147 -5.33 4.56 6.83
N VAL A 148 -6.53 3.99 6.94
CA VAL A 148 -7.67 4.72 7.52
C VAL A 148 -7.38 5.11 8.97
N ILE A 149 -6.72 4.23 9.75
CA ILE A 149 -6.28 4.54 11.12
C ILE A 149 -5.21 5.64 11.13
N LEU A 150 -4.30 5.69 10.15
CA LEU A 150 -3.33 6.78 9.96
C LEU A 150 -3.96 8.16 9.81
N GLY A 151 -5.19 8.23 9.31
CA GLY A 151 -5.95 9.48 9.27
C GLY A 151 -6.09 10.13 10.65
N THR A 152 -6.16 9.36 11.74
CA THR A 152 -6.26 9.89 13.11
C THR A 152 -5.02 10.61 13.62
N SER A 153 -3.87 10.39 12.97
CA SER A 153 -2.57 10.98 13.36
C SER A 153 -2.20 12.21 12.56
N ILE A 154 -3.04 12.63 11.60
CA ILE A 154 -2.77 13.73 10.67
C ILE A 154 -3.84 14.80 10.87
N LEU A 155 -3.41 16.03 11.18
CA LEU A 155 -4.32 17.17 11.28
C LEU A 155 -4.92 17.48 9.91
N PHE A 156 -6.21 17.82 9.90
CA PHE A 156 -6.93 18.10 8.65
C PHE A 156 -6.33 19.30 7.89
N THR A 157 -5.80 20.30 8.59
CA THR A 157 -5.12 21.45 7.98
C THR A 157 -3.84 21.04 7.25
N ASP A 158 -3.06 20.14 7.84
CA ASP A 158 -1.83 19.62 7.24
C ASP A 158 -2.16 18.72 6.04
N LEU A 159 -3.23 17.92 6.17
CA LEU A 159 -3.79 17.13 5.08
C LEU A 159 -4.20 18.02 3.90
N LEU A 160 -4.87 19.15 4.13
CA LEU A 160 -5.25 20.07 3.05
C LEU A 160 -4.03 20.70 2.37
N LYS A 161 -3.06 21.17 3.17
CA LYS A 161 -1.85 21.80 2.65
C LYS A 161 -1.03 20.81 1.82
N ALA A 162 -0.62 19.69 2.41
CA ALA A 162 0.15 18.67 1.71
C ALA A 162 -0.65 18.01 0.57
N GLY A 163 -1.97 17.89 0.73
CA GLY A 163 -2.87 17.34 -0.29
C GLY A 163 -2.96 18.21 -1.53
N SER A 164 -3.04 19.53 -1.36
CA SER A 164 -3.07 20.48 -2.49
C SER A 164 -1.77 20.45 -3.30
N LEU A 165 -0.62 20.51 -2.63
CA LEU A 165 0.71 20.38 -3.25
C LEU A 165 0.88 19.01 -3.91
N GLY A 166 0.46 17.96 -3.20
CA GLY A 166 0.48 16.59 -3.69
C GLY A 166 -0.39 16.38 -4.92
N LEU A 167 -1.53 17.07 -5.04
CA LEU A 167 -2.40 17.00 -6.22
C LEU A 167 -1.79 17.69 -7.44
N ILE A 168 -1.14 18.84 -7.24
CA ILE A 168 -0.38 19.53 -8.29
C ILE A 168 0.74 18.62 -8.78
N GLN A 169 1.55 18.09 -7.85
CA GLN A 169 2.62 17.14 -8.19
C GLN A 169 2.06 15.91 -8.92
N ALA A 170 1.01 15.30 -8.38
CA ALA A 170 0.37 14.12 -8.96
C ALA A 170 -0.10 14.37 -10.39
N LEU A 171 -0.72 15.51 -10.68
CA LEU A 171 -1.20 15.83 -12.02
C LEU A 171 -0.04 15.92 -13.02
N VAL A 172 1.03 16.63 -12.65
CA VAL A 172 2.21 16.78 -13.52
C VAL A 172 2.93 15.45 -13.72
N VAL A 173 3.15 14.69 -12.64
CA VAL A 173 3.82 13.38 -12.69
C VAL A 173 2.99 12.40 -13.51
N VAL A 174 1.70 12.23 -13.21
CA VAL A 174 0.83 11.27 -13.92
C VAL A 174 0.83 11.57 -15.42
N VAL A 175 0.62 12.83 -15.83
CA VAL A 175 0.56 13.18 -17.26
C VAL A 175 1.91 12.99 -17.95
N SER A 176 2.99 13.53 -17.37
CA SER A 176 4.32 13.48 -17.99
C SER A 176 4.89 12.06 -18.04
N VAL A 177 4.84 11.33 -16.93
CA VAL A 177 5.34 9.95 -16.83
C VAL A 177 4.51 9.02 -17.68
N TRP A 178 3.18 9.14 -17.70
CA TRP A 178 2.35 8.29 -18.56
C TRP A 178 2.69 8.45 -20.04
N TYR A 179 2.85 9.70 -20.50
CA TYR A 179 3.19 9.98 -21.88
C TYR A 179 4.57 9.40 -22.25
N VAL A 180 5.59 9.67 -21.43
CA VAL A 180 6.95 9.14 -21.65
C VAL A 180 6.96 7.61 -21.60
N ALA A 181 6.28 7.01 -20.62
CA ALA A 181 6.20 5.57 -20.47
C ALA A 181 5.52 4.89 -21.66
N PHE A 182 4.40 5.45 -22.13
CA PHE A 182 3.71 4.95 -23.31
C PHE A 182 4.61 5.05 -24.55
N TRP A 183 5.25 6.20 -24.76
CA TRP A 183 6.18 6.41 -25.87
C TRP A 183 7.36 5.43 -25.83
N VAL A 184 7.99 5.25 -24.66
CA VAL A 184 9.09 4.28 -24.46
C VAL A 184 8.61 2.86 -24.74
N ALA A 185 7.47 2.44 -24.19
CA ALA A 185 6.90 1.11 -24.42
C ALA A 185 6.68 0.82 -25.92
N ARG A 186 6.11 1.80 -26.65
CA ARG A 186 5.93 1.69 -28.11
C ARG A 186 7.27 1.63 -28.85
N ARG A 187 8.30 2.35 -28.39
CA ARG A 187 9.65 2.32 -28.99
C ARG A 187 10.37 0.98 -28.78
N PHE A 188 10.07 0.31 -27.68
CA PHE A 188 10.48 -1.08 -27.40
C PHE A 188 9.65 -2.12 -28.18
N ARG A 189 8.74 -1.67 -29.06
CA ARG A 189 7.86 -2.49 -29.90
C ARG A 189 6.91 -3.36 -29.09
N LEU A 190 6.47 -2.89 -27.92
CA LEU A 190 5.40 -3.52 -27.15
C LEU A 190 4.06 -3.27 -27.85
N ASP A 191 3.17 -4.25 -27.77
CA ASP A 191 1.80 -4.07 -28.25
C ASP A 191 1.07 -2.99 -27.45
N GLU A 192 -0.03 -2.50 -28.00
CA GLU A 192 -0.70 -1.32 -27.46
C GLU A 192 -1.33 -1.59 -26.09
N GLU A 193 -1.92 -2.78 -25.88
CA GLU A 193 -2.50 -3.15 -24.58
C GLU A 193 -1.42 -3.16 -23.50
N LEU A 194 -0.29 -3.83 -23.78
CA LEU A 194 0.83 -3.90 -22.83
C LEU A 194 1.41 -2.51 -22.56
N SER A 195 1.52 -1.66 -23.59
CA SER A 195 2.01 -0.29 -23.46
C SER A 195 1.10 0.58 -22.58
N LEU A 196 -0.23 0.48 -22.75
CA LEU A 196 -1.20 1.20 -21.93
C LEU A 196 -1.17 0.73 -20.47
N MET A 197 -1.13 -0.59 -20.24
CA MET A 197 -1.05 -1.16 -18.89
C MET A 197 0.25 -0.72 -18.18
N LEU A 198 1.40 -0.82 -18.88
CA LEU A 198 2.71 -0.46 -18.36
C LEU A 198 2.79 1.04 -18.04
N ALA A 199 2.36 1.90 -18.98
CA ALA A 199 2.34 3.35 -18.79
C ALA A 199 1.43 3.78 -17.64
N SER A 200 0.27 3.14 -17.50
CA SER A 200 -0.65 3.41 -16.38
C SER A 200 -0.09 2.94 -15.05
N ALA A 201 0.61 1.80 -15.03
CA ALA A 201 1.22 1.26 -13.83
C ALA A 201 2.29 2.21 -13.27
N VAL A 202 3.26 2.59 -14.10
CA VAL A 202 4.43 3.38 -13.68
C VAL A 202 4.12 4.85 -13.36
N SER A 203 2.98 5.39 -13.81
CA SER A 203 2.66 6.81 -13.64
C SER A 203 1.66 7.12 -12.52
N ILE A 204 0.90 6.13 -12.04
CA ILE A 204 -0.19 6.33 -11.07
C ILE A 204 0.09 5.56 -9.77
N CYS A 205 -0.35 4.31 -9.69
CA CYS A 205 -0.36 3.51 -8.46
C CYS A 205 0.02 2.04 -8.71
N GLY A 206 0.69 1.77 -9.83
CA GLY A 206 1.18 0.44 -10.20
C GLY A 206 0.06 -0.55 -10.48
N VAL A 207 -0.13 -1.48 -9.55
CA VAL A 207 -1.01 -2.64 -9.70
C VAL A 207 -2.46 -2.23 -9.97
N SER A 208 -3.03 -1.34 -9.15
CA SER A 208 -4.43 -0.94 -9.30
C SER A 208 -4.68 -0.18 -10.60
N ALA A 209 -3.70 0.59 -11.07
CA ALA A 209 -3.75 1.28 -12.36
C ALA A 209 -3.68 0.28 -13.53
N ALA A 210 -2.78 -0.71 -13.47
CA ALA A 210 -2.71 -1.77 -14.47
C ALA A 210 -4.04 -2.54 -14.56
N ILE A 211 -4.63 -2.90 -13.43
CA ILE A 211 -5.93 -3.62 -13.36
C ILE A 211 -7.06 -2.74 -13.93
N ALA A 212 -7.11 -1.46 -13.56
CA ALA A 212 -8.14 -0.54 -14.05
C ALA A 212 -8.03 -0.34 -15.57
N THR A 213 -6.81 -0.16 -16.08
CA THR A 213 -6.52 -0.04 -17.51
C THR A 213 -6.88 -1.32 -18.26
N ALA A 214 -6.46 -2.48 -17.77
CA ALA A 214 -6.81 -3.76 -18.36
C ALA A 214 -8.34 -3.98 -18.42
N GLY A 215 -9.05 -3.62 -17.35
CA GLY A 215 -10.52 -3.67 -17.35
C GLY A 215 -11.16 -2.69 -18.32
N ALA A 216 -10.58 -1.49 -18.51
CA ALA A 216 -11.09 -0.47 -19.43
C ALA A 216 -10.90 -0.87 -20.91
N ILE A 217 -9.80 -1.55 -21.22
CA ILE A 217 -9.45 -1.96 -22.60
C ILE A 217 -9.82 -3.42 -22.91
N LYS A 218 -10.39 -4.16 -21.94
CA LYS A 218 -10.61 -5.62 -22.01
C LYS A 218 -9.32 -6.40 -22.33
N GLY A 219 -8.20 -5.94 -21.78
CA GLY A 219 -6.87 -6.46 -22.10
C GLY A 219 -6.59 -7.85 -21.53
N ASP A 220 -5.60 -8.51 -22.11
CA ASP A 220 -5.21 -9.87 -21.75
C ASP A 220 -4.74 -10.01 -20.29
N SER A 221 -5.22 -11.04 -19.61
CA SER A 221 -4.94 -11.28 -18.18
C SER A 221 -3.50 -11.71 -17.91
N LYS A 222 -2.83 -12.37 -18.86
CA LYS A 222 -1.41 -12.74 -18.72
C LYS A 222 -0.52 -11.51 -18.83
N LYS A 223 -0.81 -10.60 -19.78
CA LYS A 223 -0.12 -9.29 -19.87
C LYS A 223 -0.29 -8.49 -18.59
N LEU A 224 -1.51 -8.44 -18.05
CA LEU A 224 -1.78 -7.80 -16.77
C LEU A 224 -0.96 -8.41 -15.63
N SER A 225 -0.99 -9.74 -15.45
CA SER A 225 -0.19 -10.42 -14.42
C SER A 225 1.29 -10.11 -14.55
N TYR A 226 1.80 -10.02 -15.77
CA TYR A 226 3.19 -9.73 -16.03
C TYR A 226 3.58 -8.28 -15.69
N VAL A 227 2.73 -7.29 -16.01
CA VAL A 227 2.92 -5.89 -15.57
C VAL A 227 2.91 -5.79 -14.04
N ILE A 228 1.99 -6.49 -13.38
CA ILE A 228 1.91 -6.54 -11.91
C ILE A 228 3.22 -7.06 -11.32
N SER A 229 3.80 -8.14 -11.88
CA SER A 229 5.07 -8.67 -11.41
C SER A 229 6.21 -7.66 -11.56
N ILE A 230 6.32 -6.96 -12.70
CA ILE A 230 7.33 -5.92 -12.91
C ILE A 230 7.21 -4.80 -11.87
N VAL A 231 5.99 -4.32 -11.62
CA VAL A 231 5.70 -3.28 -10.62
C VAL A 231 6.17 -3.72 -9.24
N LEU A 232 5.75 -4.91 -8.79
CA LEU A 232 6.06 -5.40 -7.44
C LEU A 232 7.56 -5.58 -7.24
N ILE A 233 8.25 -6.14 -8.24
CA ILE A 233 9.70 -6.34 -8.17
C ILE A 233 10.46 -5.02 -8.19
N THR A 234 10.01 -4.04 -8.98
CA THR A 234 10.69 -2.74 -9.07
C THR A 234 10.45 -1.91 -7.80
N ALA A 235 9.27 -2.05 -7.18
CA ALA A 235 8.92 -1.33 -5.96
C ALA A 235 9.79 -1.75 -4.76
N VAL A 236 10.10 -3.04 -4.60
CA VAL A 236 10.88 -3.57 -3.45
C VAL A 236 12.26 -2.91 -3.27
N PRO A 237 13.16 -2.84 -4.27
CA PRO A 237 14.44 -2.16 -4.11
C PRO A 237 14.24 -0.67 -3.90
N MET A 238 13.28 -0.04 -4.59
CA MET A 238 13.04 1.39 -4.44
C MET A 238 12.59 1.76 -3.02
N MET A 239 11.69 1.00 -2.41
CA MET A 239 11.25 1.29 -1.04
C MET A 239 12.37 1.18 0.00
N LEU A 240 13.38 0.34 -0.26
CA LEU A 240 14.54 0.21 0.61
C LEU A 240 15.58 1.29 0.33
N ILE A 241 15.85 1.60 -0.95
CA ILE A 241 16.97 2.46 -1.36
C ILE A 241 16.61 3.94 -1.29
N MET A 242 15.39 4.33 -1.72
CA MET A 242 15.02 5.75 -1.85
C MET A 242 15.04 6.53 -0.52
N PRO A 243 14.61 5.98 0.65
CA PRO A 243 14.73 6.69 1.92
C PRO A 243 16.19 7.08 2.26
N TYR A 244 17.14 6.16 2.04
CA TYR A 244 18.56 6.45 2.24
C TYR A 244 19.10 7.44 1.21
N ALA A 245 18.66 7.33 -0.05
CA ALA A 245 19.02 8.29 -1.09
C ALA A 245 18.53 9.70 -0.75
N ALA A 246 17.32 9.84 -0.20
CA ALA A 246 16.76 11.11 0.23
C ALA A 246 17.58 11.74 1.37
N HIS A 247 17.98 10.91 2.36
CA HIS A 247 18.87 11.35 3.42
C HIS A 247 20.24 11.81 2.88
N TRP A 248 20.82 11.08 1.91
CA TRP A 248 22.10 11.45 1.30
C TRP A 248 22.03 12.74 0.48
N LEU A 249 20.88 13.00 -0.16
CA LEU A 249 20.60 14.23 -0.89
C LEU A 249 20.26 15.41 0.04
N GLY A 250 20.16 15.18 1.36
CA GLY A 250 19.84 16.22 2.34
C GLY A 250 18.41 16.75 2.22
N LEU A 251 17.47 15.94 1.73
CA LEU A 251 16.08 16.35 1.55
C LEU A 251 15.38 16.53 2.90
N THR A 252 14.49 17.51 2.99
CA THR A 252 13.62 17.67 4.17
C THR A 252 12.66 16.48 4.28
N PRO A 253 12.06 16.20 5.46
CA PRO A 253 11.07 15.12 5.59
C PRO A 253 9.86 15.30 4.65
N ALA A 254 9.40 16.54 4.44
CA ALA A 254 8.35 16.85 3.48
C ALA A 254 8.75 16.55 2.03
N GLN A 255 9.95 16.96 1.60
CA GLN A 255 10.48 16.64 0.26
C GLN A 255 10.67 15.13 0.07
N THR A 256 11.21 14.47 1.09
CA THR A 256 11.39 13.01 1.11
C THR A 256 10.04 12.32 0.95
N GLY A 257 9.05 12.70 1.76
CA GLY A 257 7.70 12.16 1.67
C GLY A 257 7.09 12.39 0.28
N ALA A 258 7.19 13.59 -0.26
CA ALA A 258 6.67 13.91 -1.58
C ALA A 258 7.33 13.11 -2.71
N TRP A 259 8.65 12.88 -2.62
CA TRP A 259 9.37 12.07 -3.58
C TRP A 259 8.98 10.59 -3.49
N LEU A 260 9.00 10.01 -2.28
CA LEU A 260 8.61 8.62 -2.06
C LEU A 260 7.16 8.35 -2.50
N GLY A 261 6.23 9.23 -2.10
CA GLY A 261 4.81 9.13 -2.42
C GLY A 261 4.50 9.30 -3.90
N GLY A 262 5.24 10.17 -4.60
CA GLY A 262 5.05 10.41 -6.02
C GLY A 262 5.67 9.34 -6.94
N THR A 263 6.67 8.60 -6.46
CA THR A 263 7.49 7.73 -7.31
C THR A 263 7.28 6.23 -7.09
N ILE A 264 7.07 5.76 -5.86
CA ILE A 264 6.97 4.32 -5.60
C ILE A 264 5.59 3.79 -6.02
N ASP A 265 5.56 2.79 -6.90
CA ASP A 265 4.34 2.35 -7.60
C ASP A 265 3.40 1.43 -6.80
N THR A 266 3.54 1.35 -5.48
CA THR A 266 2.53 0.67 -4.65
C THR A 266 2.33 1.42 -3.35
N THR A 267 1.07 1.56 -2.92
CA THR A 267 0.78 2.25 -1.66
C THR A 267 1.46 1.55 -0.48
N GLY A 268 1.50 0.21 -0.45
CA GLY A 268 2.26 -0.52 0.57
C GLY A 268 3.73 -0.10 0.59
N ALA A 269 4.45 -0.21 -0.52
CA ALA A 269 5.88 0.07 -0.55
C ALA A 269 6.21 1.56 -0.25
N VAL A 270 5.34 2.51 -0.64
CA VAL A 270 5.45 3.92 -0.22
C VAL A 270 5.43 4.05 1.29
N LEU A 271 4.49 3.37 1.95
CA LEU A 271 4.36 3.44 3.41
C LEU A 271 5.55 2.80 4.12
N ALA A 272 6.09 1.71 3.56
CA ALA A 272 7.32 1.12 4.06
C ALA A 272 8.47 2.13 3.98
N ALA A 273 8.69 2.71 2.80
CA ALA A 273 9.73 3.70 2.60
C ALA A 273 9.54 4.95 3.48
N GLY A 274 8.30 5.44 3.57
CA GLY A 274 7.92 6.60 4.39
C GLY A 274 8.14 6.36 5.88
N SER A 275 7.80 5.16 6.37
CA SER A 275 8.03 4.77 7.76
C SER A 275 9.52 4.77 8.10
N MET A 276 10.37 4.28 7.20
CA MET A 276 11.83 4.33 7.34
C MET A 276 12.40 5.77 7.31
N ALA A 277 11.72 6.69 6.63
CA ALA A 277 12.11 8.08 6.50
C ALA A 277 11.59 8.98 7.64
N GLY A 278 10.78 8.44 8.55
CA GLY A 278 10.24 9.15 9.71
C GLY A 278 8.77 9.56 9.58
N GLU A 279 8.18 9.99 10.70
CA GLU A 279 6.73 10.20 10.83
C GLU A 279 6.19 11.26 9.86
N GLU A 280 6.87 12.40 9.70
CA GLU A 280 6.46 13.44 8.74
C GLU A 280 6.55 12.94 7.30
N ALA A 281 7.62 12.25 6.93
CA ALA A 281 7.79 11.70 5.59
C ALA A 281 6.72 10.63 5.28
N LEU A 282 6.35 9.79 6.25
CA LEU A 282 5.23 8.84 6.14
C LEU A 282 3.90 9.58 5.88
N GLN A 283 3.61 10.64 6.62
CA GLN A 283 2.37 11.41 6.45
C GLN A 283 2.31 12.08 5.07
N VAL A 284 3.37 12.79 4.67
CA VAL A 284 3.42 13.49 3.38
C VAL A 284 3.40 12.49 2.22
N SER A 285 4.18 11.40 2.29
CA SER A 285 4.17 10.36 1.24
C SER A 285 2.81 9.68 1.09
N THR A 286 2.10 9.44 2.20
CA THR A 286 0.73 8.92 2.17
C THR A 286 -0.20 9.88 1.44
N ILE A 287 -0.16 11.17 1.81
CA ILE A 287 -1.03 12.20 1.24
C ILE A 287 -0.75 12.38 -0.24
N VAL A 288 0.52 12.49 -0.64
CA VAL A 288 0.92 12.63 -2.05
C VAL A 288 0.50 11.40 -2.87
N LYS A 289 0.71 10.19 -2.34
CA LYS A 289 0.26 8.96 -3.02
C LYS A 289 -1.27 8.89 -3.13
N PHE A 290 -2.01 9.38 -2.13
CA PHE A 290 -3.46 9.46 -2.22
C PHE A 290 -3.91 10.45 -3.29
N SER A 291 -3.25 11.61 -3.38
CA SER A 291 -3.50 12.57 -4.45
C SER A 291 -3.32 11.93 -5.84
N GLN A 292 -2.31 11.08 -6.03
CA GLN A 292 -2.18 10.27 -7.26
C GLN A 292 -3.30 9.24 -7.41
N ASN A 293 -3.63 8.49 -6.35
CA ASN A 293 -4.69 7.47 -6.39
C ASN A 293 -6.08 8.06 -6.72
N VAL A 294 -6.38 9.29 -6.30
CA VAL A 294 -7.63 9.99 -6.63
C VAL A 294 -7.78 10.21 -8.14
N LEU A 295 -6.67 10.41 -8.85
CA LEU A 295 -6.67 10.60 -10.31
C LEU A 295 -6.95 9.30 -11.09
N LEU A 296 -6.88 8.13 -10.44
CA LEU A 296 -7.08 6.82 -11.09
C LEU A 296 -8.42 6.72 -11.83
N GLY A 297 -9.51 7.22 -11.22
CA GLY A 297 -10.83 7.17 -11.83
C GLY A 297 -10.92 8.00 -13.11
N LEU A 298 -10.29 9.17 -13.11
CA LEU A 298 -10.21 10.05 -14.28
C LEU A 298 -9.32 9.45 -15.37
N ALA A 299 -8.17 8.91 -15.00
CA ALA A 299 -7.26 8.26 -15.94
C ALA A 299 -7.91 7.04 -16.61
N ALA A 300 -8.56 6.16 -15.84
CA ALA A 300 -9.27 4.99 -16.38
C ALA A 300 -10.41 5.39 -17.32
N PHE A 301 -11.13 6.47 -17.00
CA PHE A 301 -12.17 7.03 -17.87
C PHE A 301 -11.57 7.57 -19.19
N GLY A 302 -10.47 8.32 -19.13
CA GLY A 302 -9.76 8.83 -20.31
C GLY A 302 -9.22 7.70 -21.21
N ILE A 303 -8.63 6.66 -20.61
CA ILE A 303 -8.15 5.48 -21.34
C ILE A 303 -9.32 4.73 -22.00
N SER A 304 -10.45 4.59 -21.31
CA SER A 304 -11.63 3.96 -21.88
C SER A 304 -12.17 4.74 -23.09
N ILE A 305 -12.21 6.08 -23.01
CA ILE A 305 -12.56 6.93 -24.16
C ILE A 305 -11.59 6.68 -25.32
N TYR A 306 -10.28 6.79 -25.07
CA TYR A 306 -9.26 6.58 -26.08
C TYR A 306 -9.43 5.22 -26.79
N TRP A 307 -9.63 4.16 -26.00
CA TRP A 307 -9.79 2.80 -26.52
C TRP A 307 -11.06 2.64 -27.36
N THR A 308 -12.22 3.12 -26.89
CA THR A 308 -13.48 3.03 -27.62
C THR A 308 -13.46 3.80 -28.95
N TYR A 309 -12.75 4.94 -29.02
CA TYR A 309 -12.66 5.72 -30.25
C TYR A 309 -11.66 5.16 -31.26
N THR A 310 -10.58 4.54 -30.79
CA THR A 310 -9.55 3.92 -31.65
C THR A 310 -9.93 2.52 -32.14
N HIS A 311 -10.72 1.78 -31.36
CA HIS A 311 -11.14 0.42 -31.65
C HIS A 311 -12.68 0.35 -31.79
N ARG A 312 -13.17 0.34 -33.03
CA ARG A 312 -14.58 0.59 -33.39
C ARG A 312 -15.59 -0.54 -33.11
N GLU A 313 -15.21 -1.64 -32.46
CA GLU A 313 -16.12 -2.79 -32.26
C GLU A 313 -16.25 -3.25 -30.80
N GLY A 314 -17.48 -3.31 -30.30
CA GLY A 314 -17.84 -4.08 -29.09
C GLY A 314 -17.44 -3.49 -27.72
N VAL A 315 -17.00 -2.23 -27.67
CA VAL A 315 -16.65 -1.55 -26.41
C VAL A 315 -17.82 -0.68 -25.95
N GLU A 316 -18.35 -0.94 -24.76
CA GLU A 316 -19.40 -0.12 -24.14
C GLU A 316 -18.93 1.32 -24.01
N LYS A 317 -19.85 2.28 -24.20
CA LYS A 317 -19.53 3.70 -24.04
C LYS A 317 -19.14 3.97 -22.58
N PRO A 318 -18.01 4.65 -22.31
CA PRO A 318 -17.62 4.97 -20.96
C PRO A 318 -18.68 5.85 -20.28
N THR A 319 -19.10 5.44 -19.08
CA THR A 319 -20.05 6.20 -18.25
C THR A 319 -19.30 6.89 -17.12
N VAL A 320 -19.74 8.08 -16.72
CA VAL A 320 -19.16 8.84 -15.58
C VAL A 320 -19.11 8.00 -14.29
N SER A 321 -19.99 7.01 -14.14
CA SER A 321 -19.98 6.01 -13.07
C SER A 321 -18.64 5.26 -12.94
N VAL A 322 -17.87 5.12 -14.03
CA VAL A 322 -16.53 4.51 -14.01
C VAL A 322 -15.61 5.25 -13.05
N ILE A 323 -15.65 6.59 -13.02
CA ILE A 323 -14.82 7.41 -12.14
C ILE A 323 -15.07 7.02 -10.68
N TRP A 324 -16.34 6.95 -10.27
CA TRP A 324 -16.70 6.56 -8.91
C TRP A 324 -16.39 5.09 -8.60
N SER A 325 -16.59 4.20 -9.58
CA SER A 325 -16.30 2.77 -9.39
C SER A 325 -14.81 2.54 -9.12
N ARG A 326 -13.92 3.27 -9.80
CA ARG A 326 -12.46 3.16 -9.69
C ARG A 326 -11.85 4.05 -8.62
N PHE A 327 -12.59 5.04 -8.13
CA PHE A 327 -12.14 5.90 -7.04
C PHE A 327 -11.82 5.04 -5.79
N PRO A 328 -10.65 5.27 -5.15
CA PRO A 328 -10.22 4.55 -3.95
C PRO A 328 -11.02 5.01 -2.73
N LYS A 329 -12.08 4.28 -2.39
CA LYS A 329 -13.06 4.72 -1.37
C LYS A 329 -12.46 4.76 0.04
N PHE A 330 -11.37 4.03 0.27
CA PHE A 330 -10.67 4.07 1.56
C PHE A 330 -10.05 5.44 1.86
N VAL A 331 -9.74 6.25 0.82
CA VAL A 331 -9.26 7.64 1.00
C VAL A 331 -10.32 8.50 1.69
N LEU A 332 -11.61 8.25 1.45
CA LEU A 332 -12.69 8.95 2.16
C LEU A 332 -12.72 8.58 3.64
N GLY A 333 -12.47 7.31 3.98
CA GLY A 333 -12.35 6.88 5.37
C GLY A 333 -11.17 7.54 6.08
N PHE A 334 -10.02 7.65 5.40
CA PHE A 334 -8.86 8.39 5.90
C PHE A 334 -9.18 9.87 6.18
N ILE A 335 -9.81 10.55 5.23
CA ILE A 335 -10.23 11.96 5.40
C ILE A 335 -11.23 12.08 6.55
N ALA A 336 -12.20 11.17 6.65
CA ALA A 336 -13.18 11.15 7.72
C ALA A 336 -12.53 10.95 9.10
N ALA A 337 -11.53 10.05 9.20
CA ALA A 337 -10.76 9.84 10.42
C ALA A 337 -9.98 11.10 10.83
N SER A 338 -9.33 11.78 9.87
CA SER A 338 -8.62 13.04 10.11
C SER A 338 -9.56 14.17 10.55
N LEU A 339 -10.72 14.31 9.90
CA LEU A 339 -11.75 15.28 10.30
C LEU A 339 -12.26 15.01 11.72
N LEU A 340 -12.56 13.76 12.04
CA LEU A 340 -13.04 13.36 13.36
C LEU A 340 -12.02 13.70 14.45
N PHE A 341 -10.75 13.36 14.25
CA PHE A 341 -9.70 13.63 15.23
C PHE A 341 -9.29 15.10 15.27
N SER A 342 -9.43 15.86 14.19
CA SER A 342 -9.11 17.29 14.16
C SER A 342 -10.18 18.16 14.81
N PHE A 343 -11.47 17.79 14.68
CA PHE A 343 -12.59 18.66 15.07
C PHE A 343 -13.64 18.01 15.96
N GLY A 344 -13.76 16.68 15.94
CA GLY A 344 -14.84 15.95 16.62
C GLY A 344 -14.43 15.28 17.94
N VAL A 345 -13.15 15.30 18.30
CA VAL A 345 -12.61 14.62 19.48
C VAL A 345 -11.77 15.60 20.31
N SER A 346 -11.94 15.58 21.64
CA SER A 346 -11.17 16.44 22.55
C SER A 346 -9.68 16.06 22.58
N GLU A 347 -8.82 17.02 22.91
CA GLU A 347 -7.37 16.81 22.99
C GLU A 347 -6.99 15.67 23.96
N ALA A 348 -7.68 15.57 25.10
CA ALA A 348 -7.47 14.49 26.08
C ALA A 348 -7.75 13.10 25.48
N THR A 349 -8.82 12.97 24.68
CA THR A 349 -9.16 11.71 24.02
C THR A 349 -8.19 11.41 22.89
N GLN A 350 -7.74 12.42 22.13
CA GLN A 350 -6.71 12.24 21.09
C GLN A 350 -5.42 11.70 21.70
N LEU A 351 -4.94 12.29 22.81
CA LEU A 351 -3.72 11.87 23.49
C LEU A 351 -3.84 10.44 24.03
N ALA A 352 -4.99 10.10 24.64
CA ALA A 352 -5.24 8.76 25.16
C ALA A 352 -5.33 7.68 24.06
N ALA A 353 -5.83 8.05 22.87
CA ALA A 353 -6.00 7.12 21.75
C ALA A 353 -4.72 6.95 20.89
N LYS A 354 -3.84 7.96 20.87
CA LYS A 354 -2.71 8.06 19.94
C LYS A 354 -1.82 6.82 19.92
N GLU A 355 -1.34 6.38 21.09
CA GLU A 355 -0.41 5.25 21.19
C GLU A 355 -1.05 3.94 20.71
N GLY A 356 -2.28 3.66 21.16
CA GLY A 356 -3.02 2.45 20.80
C GLY A 356 -3.35 2.38 19.31
N LEU A 357 -3.84 3.48 18.73
CA LEU A 357 -4.17 3.55 17.31
C LEU A 357 -2.91 3.44 16.43
N LYS A 358 -1.82 4.11 16.82
CA LYS A 358 -0.52 3.98 16.13
C LYS A 358 0.01 2.54 16.18
N HIS A 359 -0.12 1.87 17.33
CA HIS A 359 0.28 0.47 17.47
C HIS A 359 -0.52 -0.45 16.53
N ILE A 360 -1.85 -0.32 16.49
CA ILE A 360 -2.69 -1.18 15.63
C ILE A 360 -2.52 -0.86 14.15
N GLN A 361 -2.39 0.41 13.79
CA GLN A 361 -1.97 0.81 12.45
C GLN A 361 -0.68 0.10 12.03
N ASN A 362 0.37 0.20 12.84
CA ASN A 362 1.65 -0.42 12.55
C ASN A 362 1.51 -1.94 12.46
N PHE A 363 0.67 -2.57 13.27
CA PHE A 363 0.42 -4.01 13.19
C PHE A 363 -0.22 -4.41 11.86
N TRP A 364 -1.20 -3.64 11.37
CA TRP A 364 -1.81 -3.86 10.06
C TRP A 364 -0.80 -3.69 8.92
N PHE A 365 0.06 -2.68 9.00
CA PHE A 365 1.15 -2.50 8.04
C PHE A 365 2.14 -3.67 8.07
N VAL A 366 2.63 -4.06 9.25
CA VAL A 366 3.55 -5.19 9.40
C VAL A 366 2.95 -6.48 8.84
N LEU A 367 1.68 -6.78 9.14
CA LEU A 367 0.97 -7.93 8.55
C LEU A 367 0.89 -7.84 7.03
N ALA A 368 0.56 -6.67 6.49
CA ALA A 368 0.53 -6.46 5.04
C ALA A 368 1.89 -6.70 4.39
N PHE A 369 2.97 -6.23 5.00
CA PHE A 369 4.33 -6.38 4.47
C PHE A 369 4.85 -7.81 4.53
N VAL A 370 4.49 -8.58 5.56
CA VAL A 370 4.69 -10.05 5.54
C VAL A 370 4.00 -10.65 4.32
N CYS A 371 2.73 -10.27 4.07
CA CYS A 371 1.97 -10.79 2.93
C CYS A 371 2.62 -10.41 1.59
N ILE A 372 3.02 -9.15 1.40
CA ILE A 372 3.73 -8.66 0.20
C ILE A 372 4.97 -9.52 -0.05
N GLY A 373 5.81 -9.71 0.97
CA GLY A 373 7.03 -10.51 0.81
C GLY A 373 6.75 -11.97 0.43
N LEU A 374 5.71 -12.58 1.01
CA LEU A 374 5.31 -13.95 0.69
C LEU A 374 4.74 -14.10 -0.74
N GLU A 375 4.16 -13.03 -1.28
CA GLU A 375 3.58 -12.98 -2.63
C GLU A 375 4.66 -12.76 -3.70
N THR A 376 5.65 -11.89 -3.43
CA THR A 376 6.73 -11.53 -4.36
C THR A 376 7.65 -12.70 -4.67
N ARG A 377 7.77 -13.05 -5.97
CA ARG A 377 8.73 -14.05 -6.48
C ARG A 377 9.66 -13.47 -7.53
N PHE A 378 10.95 -13.54 -7.28
CA PHE A 378 11.97 -13.05 -8.24
C PHE A 378 12.12 -13.97 -9.46
N SER A 379 11.77 -15.25 -9.33
CA SER A 379 11.77 -16.20 -10.46
C SER A 379 10.89 -15.75 -11.63
N ASP A 380 9.85 -14.95 -11.35
CA ASP A 380 8.86 -14.52 -12.35
C ASP A 380 9.45 -13.47 -13.33
N LEU A 381 10.65 -12.95 -13.05
CA LEU A 381 11.36 -11.97 -13.90
C LEU A 381 12.17 -12.61 -15.02
N PHE A 382 12.67 -13.83 -14.81
CA PHE A 382 13.73 -14.42 -15.64
C PHE A 382 13.19 -15.31 -16.78
N GLY A 383 11.98 -15.03 -17.28
CA GLY A 383 11.43 -15.69 -18.46
C GLY A 383 12.13 -15.25 -19.76
N ASN A 384 12.21 -16.14 -20.75
CA ASN A 384 13.04 -15.96 -21.96
C ASN A 384 12.68 -14.75 -22.89
N ASP A 385 11.58 -14.03 -22.65
CA ASP A 385 11.15 -12.86 -23.44
C ASP A 385 10.84 -11.60 -22.61
N SER A 386 11.24 -11.57 -21.33
CA SER A 386 10.84 -10.56 -20.35
C SER A 386 11.62 -9.24 -20.39
N TRP A 387 12.70 -9.15 -21.18
CA TRP A 387 13.61 -8.01 -21.05
C TRP A 387 13.08 -6.71 -21.67
N LYS A 388 12.29 -6.78 -22.76
CA LYS A 388 11.77 -5.55 -23.42
C LYS A 388 10.78 -4.80 -22.53
N PRO A 389 9.75 -5.45 -21.96
CA PRO A 389 8.81 -4.75 -21.09
C PRO A 389 9.47 -4.31 -19.79
N LEU A 390 10.36 -5.13 -19.22
CA LEU A 390 11.14 -4.73 -18.04
C LEU A 390 12.00 -3.50 -18.33
N GLY A 391 12.75 -3.50 -19.44
CA GLY A 391 13.59 -2.36 -19.83
C GLY A 391 12.79 -1.09 -20.10
N ALA A 392 11.63 -1.22 -20.76
CA ALA A 392 10.71 -0.09 -20.96
C ALA A 392 10.19 0.47 -19.63
N PHE A 393 9.78 -0.40 -18.70
CA PHE A 393 9.33 0.00 -17.37
C PHE A 393 10.43 0.67 -16.57
N LEU A 394 11.64 0.09 -16.51
CA LEU A 394 12.76 0.66 -15.76
C LEU A 394 13.20 2.01 -16.32
N LEU A 395 13.19 2.19 -17.65
CA LEU A 395 13.52 3.49 -18.26
C LEU A 395 12.45 4.55 -17.94
N ALA A 396 11.17 4.18 -18.03
CA ALA A 396 10.07 5.06 -17.62
C ALA A 396 10.14 5.38 -16.12
N GLN A 397 10.52 4.41 -15.30
CA GLN A 397 10.65 4.56 -13.86
C GLN A 397 11.84 5.45 -13.50
N ALA A 398 12.97 5.36 -14.22
CA ALA A 398 14.08 6.28 -14.05
C ALA A 398 13.67 7.73 -14.34
N PHE A 399 12.87 7.95 -15.39
CA PHE A 399 12.28 9.25 -15.66
C PHE A 399 11.34 9.70 -14.52
N ASN A 400 10.46 8.82 -14.05
CA ASN A 400 9.55 9.06 -12.92
C ASN A 400 10.32 9.50 -11.65
N ILE A 401 11.38 8.78 -11.30
CA ILE A 401 12.26 9.09 -10.17
C ILE A 401 12.82 10.52 -10.30
N ALA A 402 13.33 10.87 -11.47
CA ALA A 402 13.96 12.18 -11.70
C ALA A 402 12.95 13.33 -11.70
N ILE A 403 11.84 13.20 -12.43
CA ILE A 403 10.84 14.28 -12.53
C ILE A 403 10.13 14.50 -11.19
N THR A 404 9.83 13.42 -10.46
CA THR A 404 9.20 13.54 -9.15
C THR A 404 10.15 14.14 -8.12
N LEU A 405 11.45 13.80 -8.15
CA LEU A 405 12.44 14.43 -7.27
C LEU A 405 12.48 15.95 -7.50
N LEU A 406 12.54 16.37 -8.76
CA LEU A 406 12.52 17.79 -9.13
C LEU A 406 11.28 18.49 -8.57
N LEU A 407 10.09 17.90 -8.78
CA LEU A 407 8.84 18.47 -8.30
C LEU A 407 8.74 18.48 -6.77
N ALA A 408 9.22 17.44 -6.10
CA ALA A 408 9.24 17.36 -4.65
C ALA A 408 10.10 18.48 -4.05
N VAL A 409 11.30 18.71 -4.61
CA VAL A 409 12.19 19.79 -4.18
C VAL A 409 11.58 21.17 -4.44
N LEU A 410 10.89 21.37 -5.57
CA LEU A 410 10.31 22.66 -5.94
C LEU A 410 9.01 23.00 -5.18
N LEU A 411 8.14 22.02 -4.97
CA LEU A 411 6.79 22.23 -4.42
C LEU A 411 6.75 22.14 -2.89
N PHE A 412 7.67 21.37 -2.29
CA PHE A 412 7.74 21.14 -0.84
C PHE A 412 8.99 21.78 -0.20
N ALA A 413 9.47 22.88 -0.80
CA ALA A 413 10.57 23.69 -0.28
C ALA A 413 10.20 24.49 0.98
#